data_AF-A0A821RQG2-F1
#
_entry.id   AF-A0A821RQG2-F1
#
_cell.length_a   1.000
_cell.length_b   1.000
_cell.length_c   1.000
_cell.angle_alpha   90.00
_cell.angle_beta   90.00
_cell.angle_gamma   90.00
#
_symmetry.space_group_name_H-M   'P 1'
#
loop_
_entity.id
_entity.type
_entity.pdbx_description
1 polymer ?
#
loop_
_entity_poly.entity_id
_entity_poly.type
_entity_poly.pdbx_seq_one_letter_code
_entity_poly.pdbx_strand_id
1 'polypeptide(L)' 'SPGARVQFLLGDEDQEFDDEEHKPHDLFIELNELVADREKLNESGEPVDHGWKETARWVKFEEDVESGGRWSKPHVATL' A
#
# COMPACT_ATOMS: atom_id res chain seq x y z
N SER A 1 0.92 -17.69 23.13
CA SER A 1 -0.45 -17.97 22.65
C SER A 1 -0.38 -18.87 21.43
N PRO A 2 -1.50 -19.46 20.95
CA PRO A 2 -1.51 -20.17 19.66
C PRO A 2 -0.96 -19.30 18.50
N GLY A 3 -1.27 -18.00 18.47
CA GLY A 3 -0.75 -17.08 17.44
C GLY A 3 0.77 -16.90 17.47
N ALA A 4 1.38 -16.76 18.65
CA ALA A 4 2.84 -16.66 18.77
C ALA A 4 3.56 -17.95 18.34
N ARG A 5 2.93 -19.11 18.55
CA ARG A 5 3.47 -20.40 18.11
C ARG A 5 3.45 -20.54 16.58
N VAL A 6 2.41 -20.05 15.91
CA VAL A 6 2.33 -20.06 14.44
C VAL A 6 3.36 -19.11 13.84
N GLN A 7 3.53 -17.91 14.42
CA GLN A 7 4.57 -16.97 13.98
C GLN A 7 5.98 -17.54 14.11
N PHE A 8 6.27 -18.22 15.23
CA PHE A 8 7.55 -18.88 15.42
C PHE A 8 7.81 -19.95 14.35
N LEU A 9 6.81 -20.80 14.06
CA LEU A 9 6.94 -21.86 13.05
C LEU A 9 7.11 -21.33 11.61
N LEU A 10 6.61 -20.13 11.30
CA LEU A 10 6.73 -19.50 9.97
C LEU A 10 7.94 -18.55 9.88
N GLY A 11 8.49 -18.12 11.01
CA GLY A 11 9.56 -17.11 11.10
C GLY A 11 10.95 -17.69 11.32
N ASP A 12 11.06 -18.85 11.99
CA ASP A 12 12.32 -19.57 12.25
C ASP A 12 12.55 -20.68 11.21
N GLU A 13 12.40 -20.37 9.92
CA GLU A 13 13.03 -21.16 8.86
C GLU A 13 14.56 -20.90 8.89
N ASP A 14 15.20 -21.33 9.97
CA ASP A 14 16.65 -21.42 10.06
C ASP A 14 17.13 -22.49 9.07
N GLN A 15 17.59 -22.01 7.91
CA GLN A 15 18.84 -22.41 7.25
C GLN A 15 19.00 -23.85 6.71
N GLU A 16 18.08 -24.79 6.96
CA GLU A 16 18.20 -26.17 6.39
C GLU A 16 17.61 -26.30 4.98
N PHE A 17 16.71 -25.40 4.60
CA PHE A 17 16.24 -25.21 3.24
C PHE A 17 16.29 -23.72 2.94
N ASP A 18 17.44 -23.25 2.43
CA ASP A 18 17.53 -21.90 1.89
C ASP A 18 16.63 -21.85 0.64
N ASP A 19 15.36 -21.54 0.85
CA ASP A 19 14.41 -21.30 -0.23
C ASP A 19 14.76 -19.94 -0.85
N GLU A 20 15.77 -19.96 -1.72
CA GLU A 20 16.24 -18.82 -2.50
C GLU A 20 15.11 -18.09 -3.23
N GLU A 21 13.99 -18.76 -3.53
CA GLU A 21 12.82 -18.17 -4.18
C GLU A 21 11.94 -17.36 -3.21
N HIS A 22 11.95 -17.68 -1.91
CA HIS A 22 11.05 -17.10 -0.90
C HIS A 22 11.75 -16.17 0.10
N LYS A 23 12.93 -15.65 -0.27
CA LYS A 23 13.65 -14.67 0.57
C LYS A 23 12.84 -13.37 0.72
N PRO A 24 12.80 -12.77 1.92
CA PRO A 24 12.15 -11.48 2.11
C PRO A 24 12.80 -10.39 1.25
N HIS A 25 11.98 -9.57 0.61
CA HIS A 25 12.41 -8.43 -0.20
C HIS A 25 11.95 -7.10 0.41
N ASP A 26 12.66 -6.03 0.09
CA ASP A 26 12.13 -4.70 0.30
C ASP A 26 10.89 -4.49 -0.57
N LEU A 27 9.82 -3.98 0.03
CA LEU A 27 8.54 -3.78 -0.62
C LEU A 27 8.32 -2.31 -0.95
N PHE A 28 7.86 -2.08 -2.18
CA PHE A 28 7.07 -0.92 -2.55
C PHE A 28 5.60 -1.35 -2.56
N ILE A 29 4.74 -0.56 -1.93
CA ILE A 29 3.30 -0.82 -1.86
C ILE A 29 2.58 0.39 -2.42
N GLU A 30 1.58 0.16 -3.27
CA GLU A 30 0.73 1.18 -3.86
C GLU A 30 -0.74 0.84 -3.57
N LEU A 31 -1.52 1.83 -3.13
CA LEU A 31 -2.97 1.73 -2.98
C LEU A 31 -3.64 2.44 -4.15
N ASN A 32 -4.49 1.69 -4.84
CA ASN A 32 -5.35 2.19 -5.90
C ASN A 32 -6.82 2.09 -5.48
N GLU A 33 -7.58 3.16 -5.69
CA GLU A 33 -9.03 3.20 -5.47
C GLU A 33 -9.79 3.31 -6.79
N LEU A 34 -10.91 2.59 -6.89
CA LEU A 34 -11.78 2.64 -8.06
C LEU A 34 -12.73 3.84 -7.99
N VAL A 35 -12.56 4.78 -8.91
CA VAL A 35 -13.47 5.90 -9.09
C VAL A 35 -14.51 5.56 -10.17
N ALA A 36 -15.75 5.30 -9.76
CA ALA A 36 -16.83 4.86 -10.64
C ALA A 36 -17.98 5.87 -10.84
N ASP A 37 -18.01 6.94 -10.04
CA ASP A 37 -19.12 7.89 -10.06
C ASP A 37 -18.98 8.89 -11.22
N ARG A 38 -19.88 8.75 -12.21
CA ARG A 38 -19.96 9.58 -13.43
C ARG A 38 -20.45 11.01 -13.21
N GLU A 39 -21.10 11.27 -12.09
CA GLU A 39 -21.65 12.59 -11.75
C GLU A 39 -20.72 13.38 -10.84
N LYS A 40 -19.67 12.74 -10.31
CA LYS A 40 -18.66 13.39 -9.48
C LYS A 40 -17.84 14.36 -10.34
N LEU A 41 -17.75 15.60 -9.88
CA LEU A 41 -16.91 16.63 -10.48
C LEU A 41 -15.62 16.78 -9.66
N ASN A 42 -14.52 17.10 -10.35
CA ASN A 42 -13.26 17.48 -9.73
C ASN A 42 -13.34 18.91 -9.18
N GLU A 43 -12.27 19.37 -8.53
CA GLU A 43 -12.19 20.72 -7.94
C GLU A 43 -12.37 21.85 -8.97
N SER A 44 -12.10 21.57 -10.25
CA SER A 44 -12.29 22.49 -11.38
C SER A 44 -13.70 22.45 -11.97
N GLY A 45 -14.59 21.58 -11.46
CA GLY A 45 -15.95 21.40 -11.97
C GLY A 45 -16.06 20.52 -13.21
N GLU A 46 -15.00 19.80 -13.57
CA GLU A 46 -14.99 18.87 -14.70
C GLU A 46 -15.31 17.43 -14.22
N PRO A 47 -15.90 16.56 -15.06
CA PRO A 47 -16.13 15.16 -14.68
C PRO A 47 -14.85 14.49 -14.21
N VAL A 48 -14.92 13.80 -13.06
CA VAL A 48 -13.77 13.04 -12.56
C VAL A 48 -13.48 11.88 -13.52
N ASP A 49 -12.22 11.70 -13.85
CA ASP A 49 -11.77 10.60 -14.70
C ASP A 49 -12.02 9.24 -14.01
N HIS A 50 -12.67 8.32 -14.74
CA HIS A 50 -13.08 7.03 -14.19
C HIS A 50 -11.96 5.99 -14.27
N GLY A 51 -11.90 5.12 -13.27
CA GLY A 51 -10.95 4.01 -13.22
C GLY A 51 -10.19 3.96 -11.90
N TRP A 52 -9.15 3.14 -11.88
CA TRP A 52 -8.25 3.04 -10.75
C TRP A 52 -7.36 4.29 -10.69
N LYS A 53 -7.33 4.91 -9.51
CA LYS A 53 -6.49 6.06 -9.20
C LYS A 53 -5.63 5.71 -8.01
N GLU A 54 -4.34 5.99 -8.13
CA GLU A 54 -3.40 5.86 -7.02
C GLU A 54 -3.79 6.89 -5.95
N THR A 55 -3.96 6.43 -4.71
CA THR A 55 -4.37 7.29 -3.58
C THR A 55 -3.34 7.33 -2.46
N ALA A 56 -2.50 6.30 -2.34
CA ALA A 56 -1.41 6.28 -1.37
C ALA A 56 -0.28 5.32 -1.79
N ARG A 57 0.92 5.51 -1.24
CA ARG A 57 2.07 4.62 -1.46
C ARG A 57 2.96 4.50 -0.23
N TRP A 58 3.69 3.38 -0.12
CA TRP A 58 4.60 3.11 0.98
C TRP A 58 5.98 2.65 0.52
N VAL A 59 7.00 3.31 1.07
CA VAL A 59 8.39 2.83 1.16
C VAL A 59 8.89 3.15 2.56
N LYS A 60 8.61 2.26 3.51
CA LYS A 60 8.79 2.44 4.97
C LYS A 60 7.90 3.55 5.59
N PHE A 61 7.68 4.65 4.87
CA PHE A 61 6.76 5.74 5.19
C PHE A 61 5.62 5.80 4.18
N GLU A 62 4.51 6.37 4.61
CA GLU A 62 3.29 6.61 3.82
C GLU A 62 3.34 8.01 3.19
N GLU A 63 2.89 8.08 1.93
CA GLU A 63 2.55 9.32 1.25
C GLU A 63 1.16 9.14 0.63
N ASP A 64 0.24 10.07 0.90
CA ASP A 64 -1.09 10.15 0.28
C ASP A 64 -1.15 11.16 -0.87
N VAL A 65 -2.08 10.95 -1.79
CA VAL A 65 -2.46 11.92 -2.82
C VAL A 65 -3.43 12.96 -2.23
N GLU A 66 -2.97 14.20 -2.12
CA GLU A 66 -3.74 15.37 -1.67
C GLU A 66 -4.58 15.99 -2.80
N SER A 67 -5.42 16.98 -2.44
CA SER A 67 -6.14 17.84 -3.38
C SER A 67 -5.22 18.36 -4.49
N GLY A 68 -5.67 18.25 -5.74
CA GLY A 68 -4.87 18.61 -6.91
C GLY A 68 -3.82 17.57 -7.34
N GLY A 69 -3.82 16.37 -6.78
CA GLY A 69 -2.97 15.26 -7.23
C GLY A 69 -1.53 15.33 -6.71
N ARG A 70 -1.29 16.09 -5.64
CA ARG A 70 0.05 16.27 -5.06
C ARG A 70 0.29 15.26 -3.95
N TRP A 71 1.48 14.66 -3.92
CA TRP A 71 1.90 13.83 -2.80
C TRP A 71 2.12 14.66 -1.53
N SER A 72 1.59 14.15 -0.41
CA SER A 72 1.91 14.64 0.94
C SER A 72 3.39 14.40 1.29
N LYS A 73 3.83 14.89 2.46
CA LYS A 73 5.16 14.54 2.97
C LYS A 73 5.14 13.11 3.54
N PRO A 74 6.24 12.36 3.42
CA PRO A 74 6.32 11.01 3.99
C PRO A 74 6.10 11.06 5.50
N HIS A 75 5.22 10.18 6.00
CA HIS A 75 4.88 10.10 7.41
C HIS A 75 4.72 8.65 7.88
N VAL A 76 4.66 8.46 9.20
CA VAL A 76 4.45 7.13 9.79
C VAL A 76 2.96 6.83 9.78
N ALA A 77 2.60 5.73 9.13
CA ALA A 77 1.23 5.24 9.04
C ALA A 77 0.61 5.00 10.42
N THR A 78 -0.70 5.28 10.55
CA THR A 78 -1.50 4.90 11.72
C THR A 78 -2.73 4.12 11.25
N LEU A 79 -3.02 2.99 11.90
CA LEU A 79 -4.11 2.07 11.54
C LEU A 79 -5.11 1.91 12.70
#